data_AF-M2BLN4-F1
#
_entry.id   AF-M2BLN4-F1
#
_cell.length_a   1.000
_cell.length_b   1.000
_cell.length_c   1.000
_cell.angle_alpha   90.00
_cell.angle_beta   90.00
_cell.angle_gamma   90.00
#
_symmetry.space_group_name_H-M   'P 1'
#
loop_
_entity.id
_entity.type
_entity.pdbx_description
1 polymer ?
#
loop_
_entity_poly.entity_id
_entity_poly.type
_entity_poly.pdbx_seq_one_letter_code
_entity_poly.pdbx_strand_id
1 'polypeptide(L)'
;MKNKKIFTVVLLLAVSALLFTSCAFKMNTEQKAFYEEFISAVERQSKLVEIPADMVKVQMAAVNVEANKLNFKIVDKKEGSAIAQNTSAAELRKRFVPKKK
;
A
#
# COMPACT_ATOMS: atom_id res chain seq x y z
N MET A 1 42.87 9.80 32.55
CA MET A 1 41.78 8.80 32.52
C MET A 1 40.77 9.22 31.46
N LYS A 2 40.29 8.24 30.68
CA LYS A 2 39.54 8.39 29.43
C LYS A 2 38.12 8.94 29.66
N ASN A 3 37.69 9.82 28.76
CA ASN A 3 36.34 10.38 28.69
C ASN A 3 35.28 9.26 28.61
N LYS A 4 34.47 9.13 29.66
CA LYS A 4 33.20 8.40 29.65
C LYS A 4 32.12 9.41 30.01
N LYS A 5 31.34 9.85 29.03
CA LYS A 5 30.15 10.66 29.26
C LYS A 5 28.90 9.84 28.93
N ILE A 6 28.23 9.39 30.00
CA ILE A 6 26.77 9.43 30.23
C ILE A 6 25.92 8.63 29.21
N PHE A 7 25.59 7.35 29.43
CA PHE A 7 24.43 6.81 30.17
C PHE A 7 23.06 7.48 29.92
N THR A 8 22.25 6.81 29.09
CA THR A 8 20.82 6.45 29.30
C THR A 8 19.73 7.53 29.35
N VAL A 9 18.93 7.63 28.27
CA VAL A 9 17.46 7.86 28.27
C VAL A 9 16.91 7.29 26.95
N VAL A 10 16.35 6.06 26.94
CA VAL A 10 14.91 5.77 26.83
C VAL A 10 14.17 6.59 25.76
N LEU A 11 13.93 5.96 24.59
CA LEU A 11 12.67 6.16 23.89
C LEU A 11 12.17 4.81 23.37
N LEU A 12 11.58 4.06 24.30
CA LEU A 12 10.46 3.19 24.00
C LEU A 12 9.38 4.05 23.31
N LEU A 13 9.30 3.96 21.99
CA LEU A 13 8.05 4.21 21.27
C LEU A 13 7.50 2.85 20.89
N ALA A 14 6.57 2.41 21.74
CA ALA A 14 5.74 1.24 21.51
C ALA A 14 5.20 1.26 20.07
N VAL A 15 5.56 0.25 19.29
CA VAL A 15 4.64 -0.26 18.27
C VAL A 15 4.09 -1.56 18.80
N SER A 16 3.35 -1.46 19.91
CA SER A 16 2.25 -2.37 20.21
C SER A 16 1.12 -2.06 19.24
N ALA A 17 1.36 -2.29 17.95
CA ALA A 17 0.33 -2.36 16.94
C ALA A 17 0.39 -3.76 16.33
N LEU A 18 -0.41 -4.62 16.97
CA LEU A 18 -1.21 -5.64 16.31
C LEU A 18 -0.46 -6.94 15.98
N LEU A 19 -0.55 -7.83 16.96
CA LEU A 19 -0.64 -9.29 16.82
C LEU A 19 -1.79 -9.71 15.88
N PHE A 20 -1.73 -9.26 14.62
CA PHE A 20 -2.49 -9.77 13.48
C PHE A 20 -1.53 -10.02 12.31
N THR A 21 -0.38 -10.63 12.56
CA THR A 21 0.46 -11.21 11.49
C THR A 21 -0.07 -12.59 11.10
N SER A 22 -1.36 -12.68 10.79
CA SER A 22 -1.85 -13.78 9.96
C SER A 22 -1.37 -13.53 8.52
N CYS A 23 -0.23 -14.12 8.16
CA CYS A 23 0.15 -14.39 6.77
C CYS A 23 0.03 -13.20 5.78
N ALA A 24 0.50 -12.00 6.14
CA ALA A 24 0.60 -10.91 5.18
C ALA A 24 1.47 -11.35 3.99
N PHE A 25 0.93 -11.26 2.78
CA PHE A 25 1.63 -11.66 1.56
C PHE A 25 2.94 -10.88 1.43
N LYS A 26 4.07 -11.59 1.53
CA LYS A 26 5.40 -11.00 1.36
C LYS A 26 5.73 -10.94 -0.13
N MET A 27 5.60 -9.75 -0.69
CA MET A 27 6.00 -9.47 -2.08
C MET A 27 7.52 -9.59 -2.27
N ASN A 28 7.94 -10.13 -3.41
CA ASN A 28 9.32 -10.01 -3.88
C ASN A 28 9.60 -8.56 -4.40
N THR A 29 10.84 -8.29 -4.81
CA THR A 29 11.24 -6.94 -5.28
C THR A 29 10.41 -6.44 -6.45
N GLU A 30 10.14 -7.29 -7.45
CA GLU A 30 9.40 -6.94 -8.66
C GLU A 30 7.92 -6.67 -8.37
N GLN A 31 7.28 -7.54 -7.59
CA GLN A 31 5.90 -7.37 -7.13
C GLN A 31 5.72 -6.08 -6.33
N LYS A 32 6.70 -5.76 -5.46
CA LYS A 32 6.68 -4.52 -4.69
C LYS A 32 6.85 -3.30 -5.60
N ALA A 33 7.77 -3.34 -6.55
CA ALA A 33 7.98 -2.23 -7.50
C ALA A 33 6.70 -1.95 -8.31
N PHE A 34 6.09 -2.99 -8.88
CA PHE A 34 4.83 -2.88 -9.61
C PHE A 34 3.70 -2.32 -8.74
N TYR A 35 3.56 -2.83 -7.51
CA TYR A 35 2.52 -2.37 -6.58
C TYR A 35 2.70 -0.89 -6.19
N GLU A 36 3.94 -0.47 -5.89
CA GLU A 36 4.21 0.93 -5.54
C GLU A 36 4.00 1.86 -6.73
N GLU A 37 4.33 1.45 -7.96
CA GLU A 37 4.02 2.20 -9.17
C GLU A 37 2.51 2.39 -9.36
N PHE A 38 1.73 1.31 -9.16
CA PHE A 38 0.27 1.39 -9.16
C PHE A 38 -0.26 2.40 -8.13
N ILE A 39 0.19 2.31 -6.86
CA ILE A 39 -0.24 3.24 -5.80
C ILE A 39 0.12 4.68 -6.15
N SER A 40 1.33 4.93 -6.66
CA SER A 40 1.76 6.28 -7.08
C SER A 40 1.00 6.80 -8.29
N ALA A 41 0.62 5.95 -9.24
CA ALA A 41 -0.22 6.34 -10.38
C ALA A 41 -1.61 6.78 -9.91
N VAL A 42 -2.24 6.00 -9.04
CA VAL A 42 -3.57 6.31 -8.48
C VAL A 42 -3.53 7.56 -7.61
N GLU A 43 -2.50 7.75 -6.78
CA GLU A 43 -2.34 8.97 -5.98
C GLU A 43 -2.13 10.22 -6.86
N ARG A 44 -1.34 10.12 -7.94
CA ARG A 44 -1.16 11.24 -8.87
C ARG A 44 -2.47 11.60 -9.55
N GLN A 45 -3.25 10.61 -9.97
CA GLN A 45 -4.54 10.85 -10.58
C GLN A 45 -5.52 11.47 -9.57
N SER A 46 -5.58 10.95 -8.34
CA SER A 46 -6.47 11.47 -7.30
C SER A 46 -6.16 12.92 -6.92
N LYS A 47 -4.91 13.38 -7.02
CA LYS A 47 -4.54 14.79 -6.80
C LYS A 47 -5.18 15.74 -7.82
N LEU A 48 -5.42 15.27 -9.04
CA LEU A 48 -6.01 16.09 -10.10
C LEU A 48 -7.53 16.15 -9.98
N VAL A 49 -8.17 15.01 -9.71
CA VAL A 49 -9.62 14.87 -9.72
C VAL A 49 -10.05 13.64 -8.91
N GLU A 50 -11.31 13.60 -8.49
CA GLU A 50 -11.93 12.35 -8.04
C GLU A 50 -11.86 11.28 -9.14
N ILE A 51 -11.54 10.04 -8.78
CA ILE A 51 -11.55 8.90 -9.69
C ILE A 51 -12.87 8.16 -9.49
N PRO A 52 -13.80 8.17 -10.46
CA PRO A 52 -15.11 7.58 -10.30
C PRO A 52 -15.03 6.04 -10.23
N ALA A 53 -16.04 5.42 -9.61
CA ALA A 53 -16.03 3.99 -9.29
C ALA A 53 -15.89 3.06 -10.51
N ASP A 54 -16.48 3.44 -11.64
CA ASP A 54 -16.39 2.74 -12.92
C ASP A 54 -14.95 2.74 -13.46
N MET A 55 -14.26 3.88 -13.39
CA MET A 55 -12.85 3.98 -13.74
C MET A 55 -11.98 3.13 -12.82
N VAL A 56 -12.24 3.14 -11.51
CA VAL A 56 -11.52 2.27 -10.56
C VAL A 56 -11.69 0.80 -10.94
N LYS A 57 -12.91 0.39 -11.29
CA LYS A 57 -13.19 -0.99 -11.73
C LYS A 57 -12.42 -1.37 -12.99
N VAL A 58 -12.42 -0.51 -14.01
CA VAL A 58 -11.67 -0.74 -15.27
C VAL A 58 -10.17 -0.81 -15.02
N GLN A 59 -9.62 0.13 -14.25
CA GLN A 59 -8.21 0.13 -13.87
C GLN A 59 -7.83 -1.13 -13.08
N MET A 60 -8.71 -1.57 -12.17
CA MET A 60 -8.47 -2.77 -11.37
C MET A 60 -8.47 -4.05 -12.21
N ALA A 61 -9.31 -4.13 -13.24
CA ALA A 61 -9.25 -5.21 -14.20
C ALA A 61 -7.92 -5.20 -14.97
N ALA A 62 -7.52 -4.05 -15.51
CA ALA A 62 -6.29 -3.91 -16.29
C ALA A 62 -5.03 -4.22 -15.47
N VAL A 63 -4.88 -3.61 -14.29
CA VAL A 63 -3.67 -3.80 -13.47
C VAL A 63 -3.55 -5.24 -12.94
N ASN A 64 -4.66 -5.92 -12.69
CA ASN A 64 -4.62 -7.32 -12.26
C ASN A 64 -4.25 -8.29 -13.40
N VAL A 65 -4.46 -7.94 -14.67
CA VAL A 65 -3.91 -8.72 -15.80
C VAL A 65 -2.38 -8.74 -15.72
N GLU A 66 -1.77 -7.59 -15.45
CA GLU A 66 -0.32 -7.46 -15.35
C GLU A 66 0.23 -8.04 -14.03
N ALA A 67 -0.41 -7.76 -12.89
CA ALA A 67 -0.03 -8.34 -11.59
C ALA A 67 -0.06 -9.87 -11.61
N ASN A 68 -1.00 -10.46 -12.36
CA ASN A 68 -1.10 -11.91 -12.51
C ASN A 68 0.13 -12.53 -13.18
N LYS A 69 0.82 -11.81 -14.08
CA LYS A 69 2.10 -12.25 -14.68
C LYS A 69 3.20 -12.33 -13.63
N LEU A 70 3.11 -11.50 -12.59
CA LEU A 70 3.99 -11.47 -11.43
C LEU A 70 3.52 -12.37 -10.28
N ASN A 71 2.57 -13.28 -10.50
CA ASN A 71 2.05 -14.24 -9.52
C ASN A 71 1.40 -13.61 -8.27
N PHE A 72 0.78 -12.44 -8.42
CA PHE A 72 -0.04 -11.83 -7.37
C PHE A 72 -1.24 -11.08 -7.95
N LYS A 73 -2.10 -10.58 -7.07
CA LYS A 73 -3.23 -9.72 -7.41
C LYS A 73 -3.40 -8.61 -6.38
N ILE A 74 -4.03 -7.52 -6.80
CA ILE A 74 -4.40 -6.38 -5.96
C ILE A 74 -5.91 -6.44 -5.73
N VAL A 75 -6.31 -6.49 -4.47
CA VAL A 75 -7.72 -6.58 -4.06
C VAL A 75 -8.20 -5.20 -3.60
N ASP A 76 -9.23 -4.67 -4.24
CA ASP A 76 -9.94 -3.50 -3.74
C ASP A 76 -10.86 -3.89 -2.58
N LYS A 77 -10.55 -3.39 -1.36
CA LYS A 77 -11.36 -3.60 -0.17
C LYS A 77 -12.65 -2.77 -0.14
N LYS A 78 -12.78 -1.81 -1.05
CA LYS A 78 -13.95 -0.94 -1.21
C LYS A 78 -14.42 -0.96 -2.67
N GLU A 79 -14.54 -2.15 -3.25
CA GLU A 79 -15.01 -2.32 -4.62
C GLU A 79 -16.34 -1.59 -4.86
N GLY A 80 -16.48 -0.97 -6.03
CA GLY A 80 -17.67 -0.18 -6.39
C GLY A 80 -17.71 1.23 -5.81
N SER A 81 -16.64 1.69 -5.14
CA SER A 81 -16.54 3.07 -4.63
C SER A 81 -15.55 3.91 -5.43
N ALA A 82 -15.82 5.22 -5.52
CA ALA A 82 -14.88 6.20 -6.08
C ALA A 82 -13.64 6.37 -5.18
N ILE A 83 -12.59 6.99 -5.70
CA ILE A 83 -11.45 7.49 -4.93
C ILE A 83 -11.56 9.00 -4.89
N ALA A 84 -11.78 9.55 -3.69
CA ALA A 84 -11.91 10.99 -3.50
C ALA A 84 -10.66 11.74 -3.98
N GLN A 85 -10.84 12.98 -4.42
CA GLN A 85 -9.73 13.85 -4.77
C GLN A 85 -8.77 14.01 -3.57
N ASN A 86 -7.47 14.06 -3.85
CA ASN A 86 -6.39 14.16 -2.86
C ASN A 86 -6.27 12.97 -1.89
N THR A 87 -6.87 11.81 -2.18
CA THR A 87 -6.66 10.59 -1.38
C THR A 87 -5.17 10.25 -1.33
N SER A 88 -4.64 10.05 -0.11
CA SER A 88 -3.21 9.81 0.11
C SER A 88 -2.78 8.38 -0.22
N ALA A 89 -1.51 8.18 -0.57
CA ALA A 89 -0.96 6.84 -0.77
C ALA A 89 -1.11 5.93 0.47
N ALA A 90 -1.11 6.48 1.68
CA ALA A 90 -1.34 5.71 2.90
C ALA A 90 -2.77 5.12 2.97
N GLU A 91 -3.77 5.90 2.54
CA GLU A 91 -5.15 5.44 2.46
C GLU A 91 -5.35 4.46 1.30
N LEU A 92 -4.71 4.71 0.16
CA LEU A 92 -4.73 3.79 -0.98
C LEU A 92 -4.17 2.42 -0.61
N ARG A 93 -3.05 2.35 0.13
CA ARG A 93 -2.47 1.07 0.58
C ARG A 93 -3.36 0.30 1.57
N LYS A 94 -4.26 0.99 2.30
CA LYS A 94 -5.28 0.34 3.15
C LYS A 94 -6.42 -0.23 2.32
N ARG A 95 -6.76 0.42 1.21
CA ARG A 95 -7.83 0.02 0.31
C ARG A 95 -7.40 -1.10 -0.65
N PHE A 96 -6.27 -0.94 -1.32
CA PHE A 96 -5.77 -1.84 -2.35
C PHE A 96 -4.74 -2.80 -1.77
N VAL A 97 -5.18 -4.00 -1.40
CA VAL A 97 -4.35 -4.95 -0.66
C VAL A 97 -3.75 -5.99 -1.61
N PRO A 98 -2.42 -6.12 -1.69
CA PRO A 98 -1.79 -7.16 -2.50
C PRO A 98 -2.00 -8.53 -1.85
N LYS A 99 -2.27 -9.54 -2.66
CA LYS A 99 -2.41 -10.93 -2.25
C LYS A 99 -1.68 -11.85 -3.21
N LYS A 100 -1.10 -12.92 -2.68
CA LYS A 100 -0.58 -14.01 -3.49
C LYS A 100 -1.71 -14.55 -4.37
N LYS A 101 -1.38 -14.88 -5.62
CA LYS A 101 -2.30 -15.56 -6.53
C LYS A 101 -2.70 -16.92 -5.98
#